data_AF-A0A6L5ZFZ2-F1
#
_entry.id   AF-A0A6L5ZFZ2-F1
#
_cell.length_a   1.000
_cell.length_b   1.000
_cell.length_c   1.000
_cell.angle_alpha   90.00
_cell.angle_beta   90.00
_cell.angle_gamma   90.00
#
_symmetry.space_group_name_H-M   'P 1'
#
loop_
_entity.id
_entity.type
_entity.pdbx_description
1 polymer ?
#
loop_
_entity_poly.entity_id
_entity_poly.type
_entity_poly.pdbx_seq_one_letter_code
_entity_poly.pdbx_strand_id
1 'polypeptide(L)'
;MATGCFPTGPVETWVRDLNGDGAISATEVDAQKQVIVQEYVAAAEAQQRAIQKHPFLVCVRHHESDRGGYPHINGYGAQNPSSSASGAYQFLSSSWRTLSARAGHPGYATAAQAPWQVQDAVALYTYNSGGRSAWNGSGC
;
A
#
# COMPACT_ATOMS: atom_id res chain seq x y z
N MET A 1 -42.59 -40.96 17.82
CA MET A 1 -42.89 -39.52 17.99
C MET A 1 -42.12 -39.01 19.21
N ALA A 2 -41.84 -37.69 19.26
CA ALA A 2 -40.80 -36.96 20.00
C ALA A 2 -39.52 -36.84 19.14
N THR A 3 -39.35 -35.89 18.22
CA THR A 3 -39.43 -34.41 18.29
C THR A 3 -38.44 -33.83 19.30
N GLY A 4 -37.21 -33.58 18.86
CA GLY A 4 -36.22 -32.76 19.54
C GLY A 4 -35.65 -31.77 18.53
N CYS A 5 -35.87 -30.48 18.80
CA CYS A 5 -35.79 -29.37 17.86
C CYS A 5 -34.36 -29.08 17.39
N PHE A 6 -34.23 -28.76 16.09
CA PHE A 6 -33.14 -27.91 15.61
C PHE A 6 -33.11 -26.61 16.46
N PRO A 7 -31.95 -26.09 16.86
CA PRO A 7 -31.89 -24.81 17.55
C PRO A 7 -32.29 -23.71 16.56
N THR A 8 -33.50 -23.20 16.70
CA THR A 8 -33.98 -21.96 16.08
C THR A 8 -33.55 -20.77 16.94
N GLY A 9 -32.25 -20.53 17.03
CA GLY A 9 -31.66 -19.34 17.65
C GLY A 9 -30.86 -18.56 16.60
N PRO A 10 -30.69 -17.23 16.75
CA PRO A 10 -29.95 -16.43 15.79
C PRO A 10 -28.52 -16.97 15.68
N VAL A 11 -27.98 -16.97 14.45
CA VAL A 11 -26.56 -17.23 14.19
C VAL A 11 -25.73 -16.24 15.00
N GLU A 12 -25.16 -16.68 16.12
CA GLU A 12 -24.25 -15.88 16.91
C GLU A 12 -22.96 -15.68 16.11
N THR A 13 -22.79 -14.50 15.54
CA THR A 13 -21.46 -13.94 15.34
C THR A 13 -20.90 -13.68 16.73
N TRP A 14 -20.22 -14.66 17.31
CA TRP A 14 -19.64 -14.62 18.65
C TRP A 14 -18.67 -13.44 18.79
N VAL A 15 -19.17 -12.35 19.38
CA VAL A 15 -18.34 -11.24 19.86
C VAL A 15 -17.66 -11.73 21.13
N ARG A 16 -16.33 -11.69 21.17
CA ARG A 16 -15.53 -12.31 22.23
C ARG A 16 -15.65 -11.52 23.55
N ASP A 17 -16.37 -12.03 24.54
CA ASP A 17 -16.35 -11.49 25.90
C ASP A 17 -14.89 -11.46 26.43
N LEU A 18 -14.36 -10.25 26.69
CA LEU A 18 -12.94 -10.05 27.01
C LEU A 18 -12.68 -10.09 28.51
N ASN A 19 -13.69 -9.80 29.34
CA ASN A 19 -13.56 -9.76 30.79
C ASN A 19 -14.21 -10.97 31.49
N GLY A 20 -14.98 -11.79 30.76
CA GLY A 20 -15.63 -13.00 31.24
C GLY A 20 -16.84 -12.74 32.14
N ASP A 21 -17.45 -11.56 32.05
CA ASP A 21 -18.60 -11.18 32.88
C ASP A 21 -19.96 -11.65 32.32
N GLY A 22 -19.96 -12.26 31.13
CA GLY A 22 -21.15 -12.78 30.46
C GLY A 22 -22.00 -11.70 29.78
N ALA A 23 -21.54 -10.45 29.75
CA ALA A 23 -22.12 -9.35 29.00
C ALA A 23 -21.12 -8.82 27.98
N ILE A 24 -21.63 -8.22 26.90
CA ILE A 24 -20.80 -7.49 25.95
C ILE A 24 -21.02 -6.01 26.21
N SER A 25 -20.08 -5.38 26.91
CA SER A 25 -20.12 -3.94 27.15
C SER A 25 -19.72 -3.16 25.88
N ALA A 26 -20.17 -1.89 25.77
CA ALA A 26 -19.75 -1.02 24.67
C ALA A 26 -18.22 -0.86 24.61
N THR A 27 -17.56 -0.85 25.77
CA THR A 27 -16.10 -0.80 25.89
C THR A 27 -15.42 -2.01 25.26
N GLU A 28 -15.98 -3.21 25.45
CA GLU A 28 -15.43 -4.43 24.86
C GLU A 28 -15.65 -4.50 23.35
N VAL A 29 -16.81 -4.05 22.87
CA VAL A 29 -17.06 -3.89 21.44
C VAL A 29 -16.04 -2.94 20.82
N ASP A 30 -15.77 -1.80 21.46
CA ASP A 30 -14.82 -0.83 20.96
C ASP A 30 -13.37 -1.36 21.03
N ALA A 31 -13.00 -2.07 22.10
CA ALA A 31 -11.70 -2.75 22.19
C ALA A 31 -11.51 -3.77 21.05
N GLN A 32 -12.53 -4.57 20.72
CA GLN A 32 -12.47 -5.52 19.61
C GLN A 32 -12.40 -4.83 18.25
N LYS A 33 -13.16 -3.75 18.04
CA LYS A 33 -13.04 -2.93 16.83
C LYS A 33 -11.61 -2.40 16.68
N GLN A 34 -10.98 -1.94 17.75
CA GLN A 34 -9.59 -1.48 17.70
C GLN A 34 -8.61 -2.60 17.32
N VAL A 35 -8.78 -3.81 17.89
CA VAL A 35 -7.96 -4.98 17.51
C VAL A 35 -8.11 -5.28 16.01
N ILE A 36 -9.34 -5.36 15.52
CA ILE A 36 -9.63 -5.63 14.10
C ILE A 36 -9.00 -4.54 13.21
N VAL A 37 -9.18 -3.26 13.57
CA VAL A 37 -8.58 -2.14 12.83
C VAL A 37 -7.06 -2.24 12.82
N GLN A 38 -6.42 -2.56 13.95
CA GLN A 38 -4.97 -2.72 14.03
C GLN A 38 -4.45 -3.87 13.16
N GLU A 39 -5.15 -5.00 13.12
CA GLU A 39 -4.80 -6.12 12.24
C GLU A 39 -4.88 -5.73 10.76
N TYR A 40 -5.95 -5.03 10.36
CA TYR A 40 -6.07 -4.53 8.98
C TYR A 40 -4.99 -3.51 8.63
N VAL A 41 -4.67 -2.59 9.53
CA VAL A 41 -3.60 -1.59 9.33
C VAL A 41 -2.26 -2.30 9.18
N ALA A 42 -1.94 -3.25 10.06
CA ALA A 42 -0.69 -4.02 9.99
C ALA A 42 -0.56 -4.79 8.67
N ALA A 43 -1.65 -5.39 8.18
CA ALA A 43 -1.67 -6.07 6.89
C ALA A 43 -1.44 -5.10 5.72
N ALA A 44 -2.08 -3.92 5.74
CA ALA A 44 -1.90 -2.90 4.73
C ALA A 44 -0.45 -2.37 4.69
N GLU A 45 0.15 -2.12 5.86
CA GLU A 45 1.55 -1.73 5.96
C GLU A 45 2.50 -2.81 5.44
N ALA A 46 2.23 -4.08 5.77
CA ALA A 46 3.02 -5.21 5.28
C ALA A 46 2.97 -5.30 3.74
N GLN A 47 1.79 -5.11 3.14
CA GLN A 47 1.63 -5.05 1.69
C GLN A 47 2.43 -3.89 1.08
N GLN A 48 2.33 -2.69 1.64
CA GLN A 48 3.09 -1.53 1.15
C GLN A 48 4.60 -1.76 1.24
N ARG A 49 5.08 -2.35 2.35
CA ARG A 49 6.49 -2.70 2.52
C ARG A 49 6.96 -3.80 1.55
N ALA A 50 6.08 -4.73 1.19
CA ALA A 50 6.39 -5.75 0.19
C ALA A 50 6.58 -5.12 -1.20
N ILE A 51 5.74 -4.15 -1.59
CA ILE A 51 5.90 -3.37 -2.82
C ILE A 51 7.19 -2.56 -2.77
N GLN A 52 7.44 -1.84 -1.66
CA GLN A 52 8.65 -1.06 -1.47
C GLN A 52 9.92 -1.92 -1.65
N LYS A 53 9.89 -3.19 -1.24
CA LYS A 53 11.01 -4.14 -1.37
C LYS A 53 11.02 -4.95 -2.67
N HIS A 54 10.11 -4.68 -3.62
CA HIS A 54 10.07 -5.41 -4.88
C HIS A 54 11.42 -5.29 -5.63
N PRO A 55 12.07 -6.39 -6.04
CA PRO A 55 13.45 -6.36 -6.53
C PRO A 55 13.68 -5.40 -7.70
N PHE A 56 12.78 -5.41 -8.68
CA PHE A 56 12.83 -4.49 -9.82
C PHE A 56 12.69 -3.03 -9.38
N LEU A 57 11.76 -2.75 -8.46
CA LEU A 57 11.51 -1.38 -8.01
C LEU A 57 12.69 -0.84 -7.21
N VAL A 58 13.26 -1.64 -6.32
CA VAL A 58 14.48 -1.29 -5.57
C VAL A 58 15.64 -0.99 -6.53
N CYS A 59 15.82 -1.81 -7.57
CA CYS A 59 16.84 -1.58 -8.61
C CYS A 59 16.63 -0.25 -9.33
N VAL A 60 15.40 0.01 -9.79
CA VAL A 60 15.07 1.26 -10.49
C VAL A 60 15.29 2.45 -9.57
N ARG A 61 14.73 2.46 -8.35
CA ARG A 61 14.92 3.62 -7.46
C ARG A 61 16.38 3.87 -7.12
N HIS A 62 17.18 2.82 -6.91
CA HIS A 62 18.62 2.94 -6.69
C HIS A 62 19.33 3.66 -7.83
N HIS A 63 19.04 3.28 -9.06
CA HIS A 63 19.62 3.91 -10.24
C HIS A 63 19.12 5.36 -10.40
N GLU A 64 17.80 5.51 -10.38
CA GLU A 64 17.11 6.73 -10.80
C GLU A 64 17.28 7.89 -9.80
N SER A 65 17.25 7.63 -8.48
CA SER A 65 17.10 8.73 -7.51
C SER A 65 17.67 8.49 -6.13
N ASP A 66 17.59 7.27 -5.60
CA ASP A 66 18.10 6.97 -4.27
C ASP A 66 19.62 7.13 -4.23
N ARG A 67 20.13 7.60 -3.10
CA ARG A 67 21.56 7.82 -2.87
C ARG A 67 21.95 7.24 -1.52
N GLY A 68 23.06 6.51 -1.45
CA GLY A 68 23.54 5.92 -0.20
C GLY A 68 23.16 4.44 -0.01
N GLY A 69 23.41 3.93 1.19
CA GLY A 69 23.26 2.51 1.52
C GLY A 69 21.81 2.02 1.56
N TYR A 70 21.63 0.71 1.44
CA TYR A 70 20.33 0.06 1.59
C TYR A 70 19.72 0.32 2.98
N PRO A 71 18.38 0.48 3.11
CA PRO A 71 17.37 0.44 2.07
C PRO A 71 17.26 1.75 1.29
N HIS A 72 17.19 1.66 -0.03
CA HIS A 72 17.03 2.79 -0.95
C HIS A 72 15.60 3.37 -0.80
N ILE A 73 15.47 4.43 0.03
CA ILE A 73 14.20 5.05 0.43
C ILE A 73 14.24 6.59 0.48
N ASN A 74 15.28 7.24 -0.05
CA ASN A 74 15.48 8.69 0.08
C ASN A 74 15.22 9.48 -1.22
N GLY A 75 14.89 8.80 -2.31
CA GLY A 75 14.66 9.35 -3.65
C GLY A 75 13.23 9.80 -3.91
N TYR A 76 12.27 9.53 -3.01
CA TYR A 76 10.86 9.88 -3.23
C TYR A 76 10.60 11.38 -3.42
N GLY A 77 11.46 12.24 -2.89
CA GLY A 77 11.40 13.69 -3.11
C GLY A 77 12.26 14.20 -4.27
N ALA A 78 12.95 13.32 -5.00
CA ALA A 78 13.94 13.72 -6.00
C ALA A 78 13.29 14.48 -7.16
N GLN A 79 13.99 15.51 -7.65
CA GLN A 79 13.57 16.30 -8.80
C GLN A 79 14.76 16.43 -9.75
N ASN A 80 14.53 16.12 -11.01
CA ASN A 80 15.54 16.31 -12.03
C ASN A 80 15.64 17.81 -12.37
N PRO A 81 16.82 18.43 -12.31
CA PRO A 81 16.95 19.87 -12.54
C PRO A 81 16.80 20.28 -14.02
N SER A 82 16.93 19.35 -14.96
CA SER A 82 16.92 19.62 -16.41
C SER A 82 15.69 19.06 -17.13
N SER A 83 14.79 18.36 -16.43
CA SER A 83 13.58 17.78 -17.02
C SER A 83 12.42 17.75 -16.02
N SER A 84 11.23 17.34 -16.49
CA SER A 84 10.06 17.18 -15.61
C SER A 84 10.04 15.86 -14.81
N ALA A 85 11.13 15.09 -14.88
CA ALA A 85 11.27 13.82 -14.17
C ALA A 85 11.38 14.07 -12.66
N SER A 86 10.65 13.28 -11.87
CA SER A 86 10.60 13.46 -10.43
C SER A 86 10.24 12.16 -9.70
N GLY A 87 10.40 12.18 -8.39
CA GLY A 87 10.13 11.05 -7.51
C GLY A 87 11.15 9.93 -7.63
N ALA A 88 10.89 8.85 -6.92
CA ALA A 88 11.87 7.78 -6.78
C ALA A 88 12.18 7.05 -8.10
N TYR A 89 11.21 7.07 -9.02
CA TYR A 89 11.25 6.37 -10.31
C TYR A 89 11.39 7.32 -11.51
N GLN A 90 11.65 8.61 -11.24
CA GLN A 90 11.91 9.64 -12.25
C GLN A 90 10.83 9.75 -13.34
N PHE A 91 9.55 9.64 -12.95
CA PHE A 91 8.44 9.82 -13.88
C PHE A 91 8.38 11.25 -14.41
N LEU A 92 8.27 11.40 -15.75
CA LEU A 92 7.89 12.66 -16.38
C LEU A 92 6.49 13.09 -15.90
N SER A 93 6.27 14.39 -15.73
CA SER A 93 5.01 14.93 -15.19
C SER A 93 3.77 14.59 -16.05
N SER A 94 3.92 14.43 -17.36
CA SER A 94 2.84 13.97 -18.27
C SER A 94 2.51 12.49 -18.07
N SER A 95 3.54 11.64 -18.06
CA SER A 95 3.40 10.20 -17.84
C SER A 95 2.83 9.92 -16.45
N TRP A 96 3.33 10.62 -15.42
CA TRP A 96 2.86 10.52 -14.05
C TRP A 96 1.35 10.73 -13.96
N ARG A 97 0.83 11.87 -14.43
CA ARG A 97 -0.61 12.19 -14.35
C ARG A 97 -1.50 11.12 -15.00
N THR A 98 -1.02 10.49 -16.08
CA THR A 98 -1.77 9.43 -16.76
C THR A 98 -1.71 8.11 -15.99
N LEU A 99 -0.50 7.70 -15.60
CA LEU A 99 -0.28 6.40 -14.95
C LEU A 99 -0.80 6.39 -13.52
N SER A 100 -0.66 7.48 -12.78
CA SER A 100 -1.18 7.60 -11.42
C SER A 100 -2.70 7.52 -11.39
N ALA A 101 -3.39 8.21 -12.31
CA ALA A 101 -4.84 8.09 -12.45
C ALA A 101 -5.26 6.65 -12.80
N ARG A 102 -4.57 5.98 -13.72
CA ARG A 102 -4.85 4.58 -14.08
C ARG A 102 -4.58 3.59 -12.95
N ALA A 103 -3.59 3.88 -12.11
CA ALA A 103 -3.28 3.11 -10.91
C ALA A 103 -4.21 3.43 -9.73
N GLY A 104 -5.20 4.32 -9.88
CA GLY A 104 -6.14 4.68 -8.81
C GLY A 104 -5.64 5.76 -7.84
N HIS A 105 -4.57 6.47 -8.19
CA HIS A 105 -3.96 7.53 -7.39
C HIS A 105 -3.89 8.89 -8.11
N PRO A 106 -5.00 9.44 -8.63
CA PRO A 106 -5.00 10.78 -9.22
C PRO A 106 -4.76 11.87 -8.16
N GLY A 107 -4.50 13.11 -8.60
CA GLY A 107 -4.49 14.29 -7.74
C GLY A 107 -3.11 14.87 -7.42
N TYR A 108 -2.03 14.14 -7.67
CA TYR A 108 -0.66 14.65 -7.55
C TYR A 108 -0.15 15.16 -8.90
N ALA A 109 0.32 16.41 -8.97
CA ALA A 109 0.78 17.00 -10.23
C ALA A 109 2.09 16.36 -10.72
N THR A 110 2.97 15.99 -9.78
CA THR A 110 4.24 15.30 -10.05
C THR A 110 4.43 14.11 -9.11
N ALA A 111 5.34 13.20 -9.46
CA ALA A 111 5.63 12.03 -8.63
C ALA A 111 6.22 12.44 -7.28
N ALA A 112 7.13 13.44 -7.26
CA ALA A 112 7.75 13.91 -6.01
C ALA A 112 6.78 14.52 -4.98
N GLN A 113 5.58 14.92 -5.41
CA GLN A 113 4.53 15.41 -4.50
C GLN A 113 3.73 14.27 -3.85
N ALA A 114 3.79 13.08 -4.43
CA ALA A 114 3.02 11.95 -3.95
C ALA A 114 3.75 11.25 -2.79
N PRO A 115 3.01 10.73 -1.78
CA PRO A 115 3.58 9.87 -0.76
C PRO A 115 4.33 8.68 -1.37
N TRP A 116 5.32 8.16 -0.66
CA TRP A 116 6.15 7.05 -1.16
C TRP A 116 5.32 5.83 -1.56
N GLN A 117 4.26 5.52 -0.79
CA GLN A 117 3.35 4.40 -1.08
C GLN A 117 2.69 4.54 -2.46
N VAL A 118 2.32 5.77 -2.81
CA VAL A 118 1.66 6.08 -4.08
C VAL A 118 2.67 5.94 -5.22
N GLN A 119 3.89 6.45 -5.04
CA GLN A 119 4.94 6.29 -6.06
C GLN A 119 5.26 4.81 -6.31
N ASP A 120 5.39 4.01 -5.26
CA ASP A 120 5.61 2.57 -5.32
C ASP A 120 4.47 1.82 -6.02
N ALA A 121 3.22 2.14 -5.67
CA ALA A 121 2.05 1.54 -6.30
C ALA A 121 1.95 1.86 -7.80
N VAL A 122 2.21 3.12 -8.19
CA VAL A 122 2.19 3.55 -9.59
C VAL A 122 3.34 2.92 -10.39
N ALA A 123 4.52 2.78 -9.79
CA ALA A 123 5.64 2.09 -10.41
C ALA A 123 5.37 0.60 -10.59
N LEU A 124 4.80 -0.08 -9.58
CA LEU A 124 4.39 -1.48 -9.69
C LEU A 124 3.32 -1.68 -10.76
N TYR A 125 2.30 -0.80 -10.81
CA TYR A 125 1.27 -0.82 -11.85
C TYR A 125 1.90 -0.69 -13.24
N THR A 126 2.81 0.26 -13.42
CA THR A 126 3.50 0.50 -14.69
C THR A 126 4.31 -0.72 -15.12
N TYR A 127 5.06 -1.32 -14.19
CA TYR A 127 5.79 -2.57 -14.41
C TYR A 127 4.87 -3.70 -14.86
N ASN A 128 3.78 -3.96 -14.12
CA ASN A 128 2.81 -5.02 -14.42
C ASN A 128 2.03 -4.78 -15.72
N SER A 129 1.92 -3.51 -16.16
CA SER A 129 1.24 -3.13 -17.41
C SER A 129 2.16 -3.20 -18.64
N GLY A 130 3.34 -3.82 -18.52
CA GLY A 130 4.32 -3.94 -19.61
C GLY A 130 5.20 -2.71 -19.82
N GLY A 131 5.15 -1.72 -18.92
CA GLY A 131 5.91 -0.48 -18.98
C GLY A 131 7.36 -0.59 -18.51
N ARG A 132 7.91 -1.81 -18.36
CA ARG A 132 9.30 -2.03 -17.89
C ARG A 132 10.33 -1.26 -18.72
N SER A 133 10.09 -1.14 -20.04
CA SER A 133 10.99 -0.46 -20.96
C SER A 133 11.16 1.03 -20.70
N ALA A 134 10.26 1.65 -19.92
CA ALA A 134 10.42 3.02 -19.45
C ALA A 134 11.71 3.25 -18.64
N TRP A 135 12.27 2.17 -18.07
CA TRP A 135 13.51 2.20 -17.30
C TRP A 135 14.64 1.38 -17.93
N ASN A 136 14.63 1.15 -19.25
CA ASN A 136 15.70 0.36 -19.91
C ASN A 136 17.12 0.90 -19.66
N GLY A 137 17.26 2.20 -19.36
CA GLY A 137 18.54 2.82 -19.02
C GLY A 137 19.08 2.43 -17.63
N SER A 138 18.25 1.87 -16.74
CA SER A 138 18.62 1.62 -15.36
C SER A 138 19.43 0.33 -15.15
N GLY A 139 19.51 -0.54 -16.15
CA GLY A 139 20.13 -1.88 -16.01
C GLY A 139 19.28 -2.85 -15.19
N CYS A 140 18.00 -2.52 -15.01
CA CYS A 140 16.95 -3.33 -14.41
C CYS A 140 16.03 -3.85 -15.53
#